data_AF-A0AAD5FKS9-F1
#
_entry.id   AF-A0AAD5FKS9-F1
#
_cell.length_a   1.000
_cell.length_b   1.000
_cell.length_c   1.000
_cell.angle_alpha   90.00
_cell.angle_beta   90.00
_cell.angle_gamma   90.00
#
_symmetry.space_group_name_H-M   'P 1'
#
loop_
_entity.id
_entity.type
_entity.pdbx_description
1 polymer ?
#
loop_
_entity_poly.entity_id
_entity_poly.type
_entity_poly.pdbx_seq_one_letter_code
_entity_poly.pdbx_strand_id
1 'polypeptide(L)'
;MSNARIVCIDQNATLYQSESIKSIKNNNLVCRMFETLPQAVEVPGLQSCRSVKDLWQSCSCTYSMRLEWYPCMLKYCRNKDSLGHGASYKCGIKSCSKGYDFTYYTPHKQLCLWEEET
;
A
#
# COMPACT_ATOMS: atom_id res chain seq x y z
N MET A 1 4.67 13.51 -11.42
CA MET A 1 4.88 12.30 -12.24
C MET A 1 4.25 11.14 -11.49
N SER A 2 3.14 10.60 -11.99
CA SER A 2 2.43 9.47 -11.39
C SER A 2 3.22 8.18 -11.62
N ASN A 3 3.64 7.51 -10.54
CA ASN A 3 4.36 6.24 -10.60
C ASN A 3 3.37 5.09 -10.83
N ALA A 4 2.88 4.92 -12.05
CA ALA A 4 2.04 3.77 -12.41
C ALA A 4 2.88 2.47 -12.41
N ARG A 5 2.43 1.43 -11.71
CA ARG A 5 3.05 0.10 -11.72
C ARG A 5 2.18 -0.85 -12.53
N ILE A 6 2.77 -1.59 -13.45
CA ILE A 6 2.06 -2.60 -14.24
C ILE A 6 2.32 -3.96 -13.60
N VAL A 7 1.25 -4.67 -13.28
CA VAL A 7 1.31 -6.04 -12.78
C VAL A 7 0.71 -6.95 -13.85
N CYS A 8 1.48 -7.97 -14.23
CA CYS A 8 1.10 -8.96 -15.24
C CYS A 8 1.05 -10.36 -14.63
N ILE A 9 0.14 -11.19 -15.12
CA ILE A 9 0.02 -12.60 -14.75
C ILE A 9 0.07 -13.47 -16.01
N ASP A 10 0.76 -14.61 -15.94
CA ASP A 10 0.80 -15.62 -17.01
C ASP A 10 -0.20 -16.77 -16.76
N GLN A 11 -0.21 -17.75 -17.67
CA GLN A 11 -1.08 -18.94 -17.58
C GLN A 11 -0.75 -19.86 -16.39
N ASN A 12 0.45 -19.76 -15.83
CA ASN A 12 0.89 -20.50 -14.64
C ASN A 12 0.71 -19.69 -13.34
N ALA A 13 -0.02 -18.57 -13.39
CA ALA A 13 -0.21 -17.63 -12.28
C ALA A 13 1.09 -16.99 -11.73
N THR A 14 2.14 -16.94 -12.54
CA THR A 14 3.38 -16.23 -12.22
C THR A 14 3.14 -14.72 -12.33
N LEU A 15 3.51 -13.98 -11.29
CA LEU A 15 3.36 -12.53 -11.22
C LEU A 15 4.63 -11.81 -11.68
N TYR A 16 4.46 -10.83 -12.57
CA TYR A 16 5.52 -9.96 -13.07
C TYR A 16 5.17 -8.50 -12.78
N GLN A 17 6.15 -7.72 -12.35
CA GLN A 17 6.00 -6.28 -12.15
C GLN A 17 6.89 -5.52 -13.13
N SER A 18 6.34 -4.47 -13.74
CA SER A 18 7.07 -3.58 -14.63
C SER A 18 6.65 -2.12 -14.46
N GLU A 19 7.58 -1.21 -14.75
CA GLU A 19 7.36 0.24 -14.79
C GLU A 19 7.01 0.74 -16.20
N SER A 20 7.10 -0.10 -17.24
CA SER A 20 6.81 0.32 -18.61
C SER A 20 6.26 -0.80 -19.48
N ILE A 21 5.20 -0.46 -20.25
CA ILE A 21 4.56 -1.36 -21.23
C ILE A 21 5.57 -1.92 -22.23
N LYS A 22 6.61 -1.14 -22.60
CA LYS A 22 7.63 -1.53 -23.58
C LYS A 22 8.44 -2.76 -23.16
N SER A 23 8.54 -3.04 -21.87
CA SER A 23 9.26 -4.22 -21.36
C SER A 23 8.43 -5.51 -21.40
N ILE A 24 7.12 -5.41 -21.66
CA ILE A 24 6.19 -6.53 -21.72
C ILE A 24 6.27 -7.12 -23.13
N LYS A 25 7.17 -8.10 -23.31
CA LYS A 25 7.43 -8.71 -24.62
C LYS A 25 6.50 -9.88 -24.97
N ASN A 26 5.63 -10.31 -24.06
CA ASN A 26 4.95 -11.60 -24.16
C ASN A 26 3.43 -11.44 -24.31
N ASN A 27 2.86 -11.99 -25.39
CA ASN A 27 1.44 -11.84 -25.74
C ASN A 27 0.48 -12.66 -24.85
N ASN A 28 1.01 -13.56 -24.02
CA ASN A 28 0.22 -14.42 -23.13
C ASN A 28 0.11 -13.89 -21.69
N LEU A 29 0.46 -12.61 -21.47
CA LEU A 29 0.36 -11.96 -20.17
C LEU A 29 -0.95 -11.16 -20.07
N VAL A 30 -1.70 -11.35 -18.99
CA VAL A 30 -2.82 -10.48 -18.62
C VAL A 30 -2.28 -9.42 -17.69
N CYS A 31 -2.24 -8.17 -18.15
CA CYS A 31 -1.66 -7.06 -17.40
C CYS A 31 -2.74 -6.07 -16.93
N ARG A 32 -2.61 -5.60 -15.69
CA ARG A 32 -3.36 -4.45 -15.17
C ARG A 32 -2.41 -3.36 -14.73
N MET A 33 -2.77 -2.13 -15.07
CA MET A 33 -2.10 -0.96 -14.51
C MET A 33 -2.67 -0.72 -13.12
N PHE A 34 -1.78 -0.73 -12.14
CA PHE A 34 -2.05 -0.28 -10.78
C PHE A 34 -1.51 1.12 -10.66
N GLU A 35 -2.44 2.07 -10.53
CA GLU A 35 -2.06 3.40 -10.07
C GLU A 35 -1.64 3.28 -8.61
N THR A 36 -0.50 3.87 -8.27
CA THR A 36 -0.22 4.15 -6.86
C THR A 36 -1.39 5.00 -6.35
N LEU A 37 -1.96 4.61 -5.21
CA LEU A 37 -2.90 5.46 -4.48
C LEU A 37 -2.34 6.88 -4.50
N PRO A 38 -3.14 7.88 -4.90
CA PRO A 38 -2.65 9.24 -5.03
C PRO A 38 -1.94 9.60 -3.74
N GLN A 39 -0.65 9.92 -3.86
CA GLN A 39 0.09 10.46 -2.74
C GLN A 39 -0.69 11.67 -2.26
N ALA A 40 -0.96 11.71 -0.95
CA ALA A 40 -1.76 12.75 -0.34
C ALA A 40 -1.38 14.10 -0.96
N VAL A 41 -2.37 14.80 -1.52
CA VAL A 41 -2.14 16.14 -2.06
C VAL A 41 -1.84 16.99 -0.84
N GLU A 42 -0.57 17.14 -0.51
CA GLU A 42 -0.15 18.15 0.46
C GLU A 42 -0.50 19.49 -0.17
N VAL A 43 -1.56 20.11 0.34
CA VAL A 43 -1.92 21.48 -0.01
C VAL A 43 -1.09 22.38 0.92
N PRO A 44 0.04 22.94 0.48
CA PRO A 44 0.87 23.77 1.34
C PRO A 44 0.07 24.97 1.84
N GLY A 45 0.09 25.18 3.16
CA GLY A 45 -0.55 26.32 3.83
C GLY A 45 -1.90 26.04 4.49
N LEU A 46 -2.47 24.84 4.34
CA LEU A 46 -3.75 24.49 4.96
C LEU A 46 -3.55 23.88 6.36
N GLN A 47 -4.23 24.42 7.37
CA GLN A 47 -4.19 23.90 8.74
C GLN A 47 -4.91 22.54 8.84
N SER A 48 -4.50 21.69 9.77
CA SER A 48 -5.20 20.43 10.05
C SER A 48 -6.59 20.70 10.61
N CYS A 49 -7.59 19.89 10.22
CA CYS A 49 -8.94 19.99 10.76
C CYS A 49 -8.99 19.82 12.30
N ARG A 50 -8.00 19.12 12.89
CA ARG A 50 -7.81 19.02 14.35
C ARG A 50 -7.53 20.35 15.02
N SER A 51 -6.80 21.24 14.34
CA SER A 51 -6.36 22.53 14.90
C SER A 51 -7.37 23.66 14.70
N VAL A 52 -8.32 23.46 13.79
CA VAL A 52 -9.34 24.46 13.43
C VAL A 52 -10.52 24.37 14.40
N LYS A 53 -10.94 25.51 14.97
CA LYS A 53 -12.12 25.59 15.85
C LYS A 53 -13.42 25.84 15.09
N ASP A 54 -13.36 26.56 13.97
CA ASP A 54 -14.52 26.91 13.17
C ASP A 54 -14.95 25.74 12.27
N LEU A 55 -16.21 25.32 12.37
CA LEU A 55 -16.78 24.24 11.57
C LEU A 55 -16.87 24.57 10.07
N TRP A 56 -16.89 25.85 9.72
CA TRP A 56 -17.03 26.34 8.35
C TRP A 56 -15.70 26.73 7.69
N GLN A 57 -14.59 26.57 8.40
CA GLN A 57 -13.26 26.86 7.84
C GLN A 57 -12.71 25.67 7.06
N SER A 58 -12.05 25.95 5.94
CA SER A 58 -11.34 24.95 5.13
C SER A 58 -10.13 24.41 5.86
N CYS A 59 -9.89 23.10 5.77
CA CYS A 59 -8.82 22.44 6.50
C CYS A 59 -8.37 21.15 5.81
N SER A 60 -7.24 20.62 6.28
CA SER A 60 -6.66 19.37 5.82
C SER A 60 -7.10 18.23 6.75
N CYS A 61 -7.83 17.27 6.19
CA CYS A 61 -8.35 16.10 6.89
C CYS A 61 -7.40 14.92 6.72
N THR A 62 -7.16 14.14 7.77
CA THR A 62 -6.31 12.94 7.71
C THR A 62 -7.11 11.69 8.05
N TYR A 63 -7.03 10.68 7.19
CA TYR A 63 -7.59 9.36 7.42
C TYR A 63 -6.45 8.33 7.54
N SER A 64 -6.36 7.68 8.71
CA SER A 64 -5.37 6.64 8.99
C SER A 64 -6.01 5.26 8.91
N MET A 65 -5.50 4.40 8.02
CA MET A 65 -5.95 3.02 7.83
C MET A 65 -4.83 2.04 8.16
N ARG A 66 -5.13 0.96 8.90
CA ARG A 66 -4.18 -0.15 9.10
C ARG A 66 -4.70 -1.45 8.50
N LEU A 67 -3.87 -2.09 7.67
CA LEU A 67 -4.03 -3.49 7.28
C LEU A 67 -3.32 -4.33 8.34
N GLU A 68 -4.06 -4.95 9.26
CA GLU A 68 -3.46 -5.66 10.40
C GLU A 68 -2.85 -7.01 10.03
N TRP A 69 -3.45 -7.73 9.08
CA TRP A 69 -3.07 -9.10 8.75
C TRP A 69 -2.90 -9.26 7.23
N TYR A 70 -1.74 -8.86 6.71
CA TYR A 70 -1.39 -9.10 5.30
C TYR A 70 -0.12 -9.96 5.15
N PRO A 71 -0.08 -10.86 4.14
CA PRO A 71 1.09 -11.69 3.87
C PRO A 71 2.20 -10.84 3.24
N CYS A 72 3.28 -10.60 3.99
CA CYS A 72 4.36 -9.72 3.56
C CYS A 72 5.61 -10.48 3.09
N MET A 73 5.82 -11.71 3.59
CA MET A 73 7.05 -12.47 3.30
C MET A 73 6.85 -13.98 3.48
N LEU A 74 7.56 -14.78 2.70
CA LEU A 74 7.63 -16.23 2.87
C LEU A 74 8.64 -16.58 3.98
N LYS A 75 8.26 -17.49 4.89
CA LYS A 75 9.13 -18.03 5.94
C LYS A 75 9.84 -19.29 5.45
N TYR A 76 11.15 -19.34 5.69
CA TYR A 76 11.99 -20.50 5.46
C TYR A 76 12.44 -21.07 6.80
N CYS A 77 12.19 -22.35 7.01
CA CYS A 77 12.66 -23.11 8.17
C CYS A 77 13.87 -23.92 7.76
N ARG A 78 14.73 -24.25 8.72
CA ARG A 78 15.88 -25.13 8.51
C ARG A 78 15.60 -26.48 9.13
N ASN A 79 15.78 -27.56 8.37
CA ASN A 79 15.92 -28.88 8.96
C ASN A 79 17.40 -29.09 9.30
N LYS A 80 17.71 -29.63 10.48
CA LYS A 80 19.05 -30.10 10.81
C LYS A 80 19.03 -31.61 10.66
N ASP A 81 19.62 -32.13 9.60
CA ASP A 81 19.90 -33.56 9.53
C ASP A 81 20.97 -33.92 10.58
N SER A 82 20.97 -35.17 11.05
CA SER A 82 21.91 -35.70 12.06
C SER A 82 23.38 -35.60 11.65
N LEU A 83 23.66 -35.32 10.37
CA LEU A 83 24.98 -35.10 9.76
C LEU A 83 25.39 -33.61 9.64
N GLY A 84 24.59 -32.68 10.18
CA GLY A 84 24.92 -31.25 10.22
C GLY A 84 24.70 -30.47 8.93
N HIS A 85 24.23 -31.10 7.85
CA HIS A 85 23.79 -30.42 6.64
C HIS A 85 22.39 -29.83 6.85
N GLY A 86 22.28 -28.50 6.77
CA GLY A 86 21.03 -27.78 7.02
C GLY A 86 20.33 -27.38 5.73
N ALA A 87 19.35 -28.16 5.26
CA ALA A 87 18.52 -27.76 4.12
C ALA A 87 17.42 -26.78 4.59
N SER A 88 17.28 -25.65 3.87
CA SER A 88 16.21 -24.67 4.12
C SER A 88 14.99 -25.00 3.26
N TYR A 89 13.81 -25.07 3.88
CA TYR A 89 12.55 -25.38 3.21
C TYR A 89 11.48 -24.32 3.52
N LYS A 90 10.51 -24.15 2.61
CA LYS A 90 9.38 -23.22 2.77
C LYS A 90 8.43 -23.79 3.83
N CYS A 91 8.19 -23.05 4.91
CA CYS A 91 7.40 -23.55 6.04
C CYS A 91 6.20 -22.69 6.44
N GLY A 92 6.04 -21.50 5.89
CA GLY A 92 4.87 -20.68 6.17
C GLY A 92 4.96 -19.27 5.62
N ILE A 93 3.99 -18.44 5.99
CA ILE A 93 3.92 -17.04 5.58
C ILE A 93 4.05 -16.15 6.83
N LYS A 94 4.77 -15.03 6.70
CA LYS A 94 4.84 -13.97 7.71
C LYS A 94 3.67 -13.03 7.48
N SER A 95 2.83 -12.91 8.51
CA SER A 95 1.83 -11.86 8.60
C SER A 95 2.50 -10.58 9.12
N CYS A 96 2.24 -9.46 8.45
CA CYS A 96 2.65 -8.13 8.87
C CYS A 96 1.43 -7.23 8.99
N SER A 97 1.62 -6.06 9.61
CA SER A 97 0.69 -4.94 9.54
C SER A 97 1.27 -3.78 8.73
N LYS A 98 0.41 -3.01 8.04
CA LYS A 98 0.82 -1.84 7.25
C LYS A 98 -0.16 -0.70 7.45
N GLY A 99 0.37 0.45 7.86
CA GLY A 99 -0.38 1.69 7.98
C GLY A 99 -0.35 2.50 6.68
N TYR A 100 -1.44 3.21 6.42
CA TYR A 100 -1.59 4.20 5.36
C TYR A 100 -2.22 5.45 5.96
N ASP A 101 -1.66 6.60 5.62
CA ASP A 101 -2.21 7.90 6.01
C ASP A 101 -2.59 8.67 4.74
N PHE A 102 -3.85 9.07 4.67
CA PHE A 102 -4.41 9.80 3.55
C PHE A 102 -4.78 11.20 4.00
N THR A 103 -4.07 12.19 3.49
CA THR A 103 -4.38 13.60 3.74
C THR A 103 -5.10 14.20 2.53
N TYR A 104 -6.24 14.85 2.78
CA TYR A 104 -7.06 15.44 1.73
C TYR A 104 -7.67 16.78 2.17
N TYR A 105 -7.91 17.64 1.18
CA TYR A 105 -8.58 18.93 1.37
C TYR A 105 -10.07 18.72 1.68
N THR A 106 -10.59 19.46 2.67
CA THR A 106 -12.03 19.66 2.83
C THR A 106 -12.36 21.15 2.85
N PRO A 107 -13.45 21.58 2.17
CA PRO A 107 -13.87 22.98 2.19
C PRO A 107 -14.39 23.42 3.55
N HIS A 108 -14.95 22.51 4.36
CA HIS A 108 -15.44 22.80 5.71
C HIS A 108 -15.01 21.68 6.67
N LYS A 109 -14.62 22.02 7.91
CA LYS A 109 -14.24 21.05 8.94
C LYS A 109 -15.32 19.98 9.18
N GLN A 110 -16.60 20.36 9.21
CA GLN A 110 -17.72 19.43 9.42
C GLN A 110 -17.84 18.30 8.36
N LEU A 111 -17.18 18.45 7.20
CA LEU A 111 -17.17 17.41 6.15
C LEU A 111 -16.02 16.41 6.31
N CYS A 112 -15.11 16.63 7.28
CA CYS A 112 -14.06 15.69 7.61
C CYS A 112 -14.62 14.60 8.53
N LEU A 113 -15.11 13.52 7.92
CA LEU A 113 -15.84 12.43 8.60
C LEU A 113 -14.97 11.58 9.55
N TRP A 114 -13.65 11.65 9.41
CA TRP A 114 -12.69 10.76 10.07
C TRP A 114 -11.88 11.44 11.18
N GLU A 115 -12.29 12.64 11.59
CA GLU A 115 -11.73 13.27 12.79
C GLU A 115 -12.32 12.60 14.02
N GLU A 116 -11.63 11.60 14.55
CA GLU A 116 -11.89 11.09 15.89
C GLU A 116 -11.47 12.16 16.92
N GLU A 117 -12.43 12.62 17.72
CA GLU A 117 -12.24 13.49 18.87
C GLU A 117 -11.56 12.66 19.98
N THR A 118 -10.22 12.61 19.99
CA THR A 118 -9.45 12.16 21.17
C THR A 118 -9.31 13.25 22.20
#